data_AF-A0A970S8M9-F1
#
_entry.id   AF-A0A970S8M9-F1
#
_cell.length_a   1.000
_cell.length_b   1.000
_cell.length_c   1.000
_cell.angle_alpha   90.00
_cell.angle_beta   90.00
_cell.angle_gamma   90.00
#
_symmetry.space_group_name_H-M   'P 1'
#
loop_
_entity.id
_entity.type
_entity.pdbx_description
1 polymer ?
#
loop_
_entity_poly.entity_id
_entity_poly.type
_entity_poly.pdbx_seq_one_letter_code
_entity_poly.pdbx_strand_id
1 'polypeptide(L)'
;MIINNLKGFGPKQSRNLLQSLGLTKYEIPVDSRITKWLTEFGFPIKLSATALSDKNYYNFVLDGFQIICEACEVFPCVMDAAIFSSFDGEWPEDRLVW
;
A
#
# COMPACT_ATOMS: atom_id res chain seq x y z
N MET A 1 17.47 -3.88 -5.15
CA MET A 1 16.47 -3.55 -4.12
C MET A 1 16.91 -4.17 -2.80
N ILE A 2 16.68 -3.49 -1.66
CA ILE A 2 17.09 -3.94 -0.32
C ILE A 2 16.66 -5.39 -0.01
N ILE A 3 15.54 -5.83 -0.59
CA ILE A 3 14.97 -7.18 -0.50
C ILE A 3 15.96 -8.32 -0.79
N ASN A 4 16.92 -8.12 -1.70
CA ASN A 4 17.82 -9.19 -2.13
C ASN A 4 18.88 -9.55 -1.07
N ASN A 5 19.07 -8.69 -0.08
CA ASN A 5 20.15 -8.82 0.92
C ASN A 5 19.63 -9.12 2.33
N LEU A 6 18.30 -9.21 2.52
CA LEU A 6 17.68 -9.44 3.83
C LEU A 6 16.80 -10.70 3.80
N LYS A 7 17.22 -11.74 4.51
CA LYS A 7 16.39 -12.94 4.69
C LYS A 7 15.10 -12.59 5.44
N GLY A 8 13.97 -13.12 4.98
CA GLY A 8 12.65 -12.84 5.56
C GLY A 8 11.97 -11.57 5.05
N PHE A 9 12.62 -10.79 4.19
CA PHE A 9 11.99 -9.64 3.54
C PHE A 9 11.35 -10.06 2.21
N GLY A 10 10.01 -10.05 2.18
CA GLY A 10 9.22 -10.10 0.94
C GLY A 10 8.94 -8.70 0.38
N PRO A 11 8.27 -8.60 -0.79
CA PRO A 11 7.92 -7.32 -1.42
C PRO A 11 7.24 -6.34 -0.44
N LYS A 12 6.19 -6.79 0.26
CA LYS A 12 5.52 -5.98 1.31
C LYS A 12 6.47 -5.52 2.41
N GLN A 13 7.22 -6.44 3.03
CA GLN A 13 8.09 -6.10 4.17
C GLN A 13 9.18 -5.10 3.80
N SER A 14 9.68 -5.16 2.57
CA SER A 14 10.63 -4.17 2.07
C SER A 14 10.03 -2.75 2.02
N ARG A 15 8.74 -2.61 1.68
CA ARG A 15 8.06 -1.30 1.61
C ARG A 15 7.63 -0.82 2.97
N ASN A 16 7.23 -1.72 3.87
CA ASN A 16 7.02 -1.39 5.28
C ASN A 16 8.28 -0.74 5.88
N LEU A 17 9.46 -1.32 5.63
CA LEU A 17 10.72 -0.74 6.10
C LEU A 17 10.96 0.66 5.52
N LEU A 18 10.75 0.85 4.21
CA LEU A 18 10.87 2.18 3.60
C LEU A 18 9.88 3.17 4.24
N GLN A 19 8.66 2.73 4.57
CA GLN A 19 7.64 3.58 5.18
C GLN A 19 8.05 4.03 6.57
N SER A 20 8.57 3.11 7.38
CA SER A 20 9.12 3.42 8.70
C SER A 20 10.30 4.40 8.65
N LEU A 21 11.01 4.47 7.51
CA LEU A 21 12.09 5.42 7.28
C LEU A 21 11.62 6.74 6.63
N GLY A 22 10.33 6.89 6.32
CA GLY A 22 9.78 8.06 5.61
C GLY A 22 10.17 8.14 4.13
N LEU A 23 10.58 7.03 3.51
CA LEU A 23 11.15 6.97 2.15
C LEU A 23 10.14 6.48 1.09
N THR A 24 8.85 6.68 1.31
CA THR A 24 7.76 6.04 0.52
C THR A 24 6.96 6.97 -0.37
N LYS A 25 7.56 8.07 -0.87
CA LYS A 25 6.83 9.04 -1.73
C LYS A 25 6.06 8.37 -2.88
N TYR A 26 6.67 7.38 -3.54
CA TYR A 26 6.07 6.63 -4.66
C TYR A 26 5.96 5.12 -4.42
N GLU A 27 6.52 4.60 -3.33
CA GLU A 27 6.64 3.17 -3.05
C GLU A 27 5.86 2.84 -1.78
N ILE A 28 4.70 2.21 -1.91
CA ILE A 28 3.84 1.87 -0.77
C ILE A 28 3.80 0.36 -0.52
N PRO A 29 3.47 -0.09 0.69
CA PRO A 29 3.15 -1.49 0.92
C PRO A 29 1.80 -1.84 0.29
N VAL A 30 1.79 -2.73 -0.70
CA VAL A 30 0.56 -3.32 -1.21
C VAL A 30 0.18 -4.45 -0.27
N ASP A 31 -0.84 -4.22 0.55
CA ASP A 31 -1.36 -5.18 1.51
C ASP A 31 -2.85 -5.48 1.34
N SER A 32 -3.45 -6.19 2.30
CA SER A 32 -4.86 -6.59 2.22
C SER A 32 -5.82 -5.39 2.15
N ARG A 33 -5.51 -4.25 2.78
CA ARG A 33 -6.35 -3.04 2.73
C ARG A 33 -6.30 -2.42 1.34
N ILE A 34 -5.10 -2.25 0.79
CA ILE A 34 -4.91 -1.76 -0.59
C ILE A 34 -5.58 -2.69 -1.60
N THR A 35 -5.38 -4.00 -1.50
CA THR A 35 -6.04 -4.94 -2.42
C THR A 35 -7.55 -4.93 -2.33
N LYS A 36 -8.11 -4.80 -1.12
CA LYS A 36 -9.55 -4.68 -0.91
C LYS A 36 -10.09 -3.41 -1.55
N TRP A 37 -9.46 -2.27 -1.26
CA TRP A 37 -9.83 -0.98 -1.83
C TRP A 37 -9.76 -0.99 -3.37
N LEU A 38 -8.67 -1.49 -3.94
CA LEU A 38 -8.52 -1.60 -5.41
C LEU A 38 -9.59 -2.50 -6.04
N THR A 39 -9.94 -3.61 -5.37
CA THR A 39 -11.00 -4.50 -5.86
C THR A 39 -12.36 -3.78 -5.87
N GLU A 40 -12.68 -3.05 -4.80
CA GLU A 40 -13.92 -2.27 -4.68
C GLU A 40 -13.95 -1.08 -5.65
N PHE A 41 -12.80 -0.46 -5.90
CA PHE A 41 -12.62 0.62 -6.88
C PHE A 41 -12.83 0.15 -8.34
N GLY A 42 -12.78 -1.16 -8.59
CA GLY A 42 -12.96 -1.72 -9.94
C GLY A 42 -11.65 -1.90 -10.71
N PHE A 43 -10.54 -2.17 -10.01
CA PHE A 43 -9.27 -2.50 -10.63
C PHE A 43 -9.45 -3.68 -11.62
N PRO A 44 -8.85 -3.63 -12.83
CA PRO A 44 -9.25 -4.48 -13.96
C PRO A 44 -8.88 -5.96 -13.79
N ILE A 45 -8.19 -6.33 -12.71
CA ILE A 45 -7.84 -7.71 -12.38
C ILE A 45 -8.25 -8.04 -10.95
N LYS A 46 -8.64 -9.29 -10.72
CA LYS A 46 -8.87 -9.80 -9.37
C LYS A 46 -7.53 -9.91 -8.63
N LEU A 47 -7.43 -9.22 -7.50
CA LEU A 47 -6.21 -9.22 -6.69
C LEU A 47 -6.17 -10.43 -5.75
N SER A 48 -4.98 -11.02 -5.59
CA SER A 48 -4.73 -12.14 -4.68
C SER A 48 -3.59 -11.80 -3.72
N ALA A 49 -3.87 -11.89 -2.42
CA ALA A 49 -2.86 -11.66 -1.38
C ALA A 49 -1.69 -12.64 -1.49
N THR A 50 -1.95 -13.90 -1.89
CA THR A 50 -0.89 -14.90 -2.11
C THR A 50 -0.03 -14.54 -3.31
N ALA A 51 -0.62 -14.01 -4.39
CA ALA A 51 0.14 -13.65 -5.59
C ALA A 51 1.10 -12.46 -5.34
N LEU A 52 0.82 -11.60 -4.35
CA LEU A 52 1.71 -10.49 -3.96
C LEU A 52 3.06 -10.93 -3.38
N SER A 53 3.26 -12.22 -3.09
CA SER A 53 4.60 -12.73 -2.78
C SER A 53 5.52 -12.75 -4.01
N ASP A 54 4.95 -12.87 -5.21
CA ASP A 54 5.70 -12.75 -6.45
C ASP A 54 6.04 -11.28 -6.71
N LYS A 55 7.31 -11.04 -7.00
CA LYS A 55 7.83 -9.68 -7.18
C LYS A 55 7.26 -8.99 -8.42
N ASN A 56 7.09 -9.72 -9.52
CA ASN A 56 6.60 -9.12 -10.76
C ASN A 56 5.12 -8.79 -10.65
N TYR A 57 4.34 -9.68 -10.03
CA TYR A 57 2.94 -9.42 -9.73
C TYR A 57 2.78 -8.23 -8.76
N TYR A 58 3.59 -8.17 -7.70
CA TYR A 58 3.57 -7.03 -6.78
C TYR A 58 3.85 -5.71 -7.50
N ASN A 59 4.90 -5.66 -8.33
CA ASN A 59 5.24 -4.47 -9.10
C ASN A 59 4.14 -4.09 -10.08
N PHE A 60 3.55 -5.06 -10.78
CA PHE A 60 2.41 -4.81 -11.69
C PHE A 60 1.24 -4.13 -10.98
N VAL A 61 0.88 -4.60 -9.78
CA VAL A 61 -0.19 -3.99 -8.99
C VAL A 61 0.19 -2.59 -8.52
N LEU A 62 1.45 -2.40 -8.08
CA LEU A 62 1.95 -1.10 -7.65
C LEU A 62 1.99 -0.09 -8.80
N ASP A 63 2.40 -0.49 -10.01
CA ASP A 63 2.41 0.35 -11.19
C ASP A 63 0.99 0.82 -11.54
N GLY A 64 0.01 -0.09 -11.50
CA GLY A 64 -1.40 0.26 -11.69
C GLY A 64 -1.92 1.23 -10.62
N PHE A 65 -1.51 1.05 -9.36
CA PHE A 65 -1.85 1.98 -8.28
C PHE A 65 -1.22 3.37 -8.50
N GLN A 66 0.04 3.43 -8.95
CA GLN A 66 0.72 4.69 -9.27
C GLN A 66 0.03 5.43 -10.41
N ILE A 67 -0.42 4.73 -11.46
CA ILE A 67 -1.18 5.33 -12.56
C ILE A 67 -2.48 5.96 -12.07
N ILE A 68 -3.20 5.28 -11.17
CA ILE A 68 -4.43 5.83 -10.57
C ILE A 68 -4.09 7.10 -9.77
N CYS A 69 -3.04 7.06 -8.96
CA CYS A 69 -2.59 8.21 -8.17
C CYS A 69 -2.19 9.40 -9.06
N GLU A 70 -1.47 9.15 -10.15
CA GLU A 70 -1.09 10.16 -11.13
C GLU A 70 -2.33 10.80 -11.78
N ALA A 71 -3.32 10.00 -12.18
CA ALA A 71 -4.57 10.50 -12.75
C ALA A 71 -5.40 11.33 -11.76
N CYS A 72 -5.22 11.10 -10.45
CA CYS A 72 -5.85 11.89 -9.38
C CYS A 72 -4.99 13.06 -8.88
N GLU A 73 -3.78 13.25 -9.42
CA GLU A 73 -2.81 14.26 -8.95
C GLU A 73 -2.43 14.12 -7.47
N VAL A 74 -2.42 12.88 -6.94
CA VAL A 74 -2.11 12.57 -5.54
C VAL A 74 -0.85 11.70 -5.48
N PHE A 75 0.00 11.90 -4.47
CA PHE A 75 1.14 11.00 -4.26
C PHE A 75 0.69 9.63 -3.73
N PRO A 76 1.30 8.52 -4.16
CA PRO A 76 0.97 7.18 -3.67
C PRO A 76 0.94 7.05 -2.15
N CYS A 77 1.89 7.66 -1.42
CA CYS A 77 1.88 7.64 0.05
C CYS A 77 0.69 8.36 0.68
N VAL A 78 0.20 9.43 0.04
CA VAL A 78 -0.96 10.19 0.52
C VAL A 78 -2.23 9.38 0.29
N MET A 79 -2.34 8.75 -0.89
CA MET A 79 -3.45 7.84 -1.19
C MET A 79 -3.44 6.63 -0.25
N ASP A 80 -2.29 6.00 0.00
CA ASP A 80 -2.13 4.91 0.98
C ASP A 80 -2.62 5.32 2.38
N ALA A 81 -2.19 6.49 2.86
CA ALA A 81 -2.63 7.03 4.14
C ALA A 81 -4.15 7.28 4.18
N ALA A 82 -4.72 7.84 3.11
CA ALA A 82 -6.16 8.10 3.00
C ALA A 82 -6.97 6.80 2.99
N ILE A 83 -6.54 5.80 2.20
CA ILE A 83 -7.17 4.47 2.18
C ILE A 83 -7.06 3.83 3.55
N PHE A 84 -5.89 3.86 4.18
CA PHE A 84 -5.70 3.33 5.53
C PHE A 84 -6.68 3.94 6.53
N SER A 85 -6.79 5.28 6.54
CA SER A 85 -7.69 6.01 7.41
C SER A 85 -9.17 5.70 7.13
N SER A 86 -9.54 5.36 5.89
CA SER A 86 -10.93 5.00 5.54
C SER A 86 -11.38 3.66 6.13
N PHE A 87 -10.44 2.80 6.53
CA PHE A 87 -10.73 1.55 7.25
C PHE A 87 -10.75 1.71 8.76
N ASP A 88 -10.27 2.83 9.28
CA ASP A 88 -10.29 3.12 10.71
C ASP A 88 -11.68 3.64 11.11
N GLY A 89 -12.14 3.26 12.31
CA GLY A 89 -13.38 3.79 12.89
C GLY A 89 -13.19 5.20 13.44
N GLU A 90 -14.29 5.84 13.85
CA GLU A 90 -14.21 7.10 14.59
C GLU A 90 -13.34 6.94 15.83
N TRP A 91 -12.48 7.93 16.08
CA TRP A 91 -11.67 7.94 17.30
C TRP A 91 -12.61 8.11 18.50
N PRO A 92 -12.58 7.19 19.48
CA PRO A 92 -13.44 7.30 20.65
C PRO A 92 -13.17 8.61 21.40
N GLU A 93 -14.24 9.38 21.67
CA GLU A 93 -14.13 10.69 22.33
C GLU A 93 -13.44 10.59 23.71
N ASP A 94 -13.60 9.46 24.40
CA ASP A 94 -13.00 9.16 25.72
C ASP A 94 -11.47 8.96 25.66
N ARG A 95 -10.89 8.87 24.47
CA ARG A 95 -9.44 8.73 24.24
C ARG A 95 -8.80 9.98 23.63
N LEU A 96 -9.51 11.10 23.55
CA LEU A 96 -8.93 12.38 23.16
C LEU A 96 -8.09 12.91 24.34
N VAL A 97 -6.77 12.89 24.18
CA VAL A 97 -5.84 13.52 25.13
C VAL A 97 -5.60 14.94 24.64
N TRP A 98 -6.13 15.93 25.37
CA TRP A 98 -5.90 17.36 25.18
C TRP A 98 -4.64 17.83 25.92
#